data_AF-A0A7Y5K843-F1
#
_entry.id   AF-A0A7Y5K843-F1
#
_cell.length_a   1.000
_cell.length_b   1.000
_cell.length_c   1.000
_cell.angle_alpha   90.00
_cell.angle_beta   90.00
_cell.angle_gamma   90.00
#
_symmetry.space_group_name_H-M   'P 1'
#
loop_
_entity.id
_entity.type
_entity.pdbx_description
1 polymer ?
#
loop_
_entity_poly.entity_id
_entity_poly.type
_entity_poly.pdbx_seq_one_letter_code
_entity_poly.pdbx_strand_id
1 'polypeptide(L)'
;MQTIPEEIVERTWKKMADLPFEKMPKLINAMQKEQPVLVAFLMGMSHDDLNRAERELQFYLGAVVWQIMRQGTPPPKRVHEKKMDELIERTEKMAEFLMGESDVDFVNSSITIFENHNQRHVLRYVVEALFEDEEEFEDEEEEDDEVEEQPDFMDKLYQISRYERAKARAEIAAGEEKEDDENDDGNEDEVRSRMKGIIFLNLKTAIEALDQ
;
A
#
# COMPACT_ATOMS: atom_id res chain seq x y z
N MET A 1 16.25 4.45 12.09
CA MET A 1 16.10 5.91 12.41
C MET A 1 15.12 6.06 13.58
N GLN A 2 14.96 7.24 14.22
CA GLN A 2 13.90 7.41 15.24
C GLN A 2 12.50 7.31 14.60
N THR A 3 11.49 6.83 15.33
CA THR A 3 10.10 6.86 14.86
C THR A 3 9.69 8.29 14.52
N ILE A 4 9.16 8.47 13.31
CA ILE A 4 8.65 9.76 12.86
C ILE A 4 7.29 9.99 13.53
N PRO A 5 7.09 11.12 14.26
CA PRO A 5 5.80 11.42 14.88
C PRO A 5 4.70 11.59 13.82
N GLU A 6 3.50 11.14 14.15
CA GLU A 6 2.32 11.22 13.28
C GLU A 6 2.09 12.63 12.72
N GLU A 7 2.18 13.67 13.55
CA GLU A 7 2.06 15.07 13.13
C GLU A 7 3.01 15.47 11.99
N ILE A 8 4.22 14.89 11.97
CA ILE A 8 5.20 15.13 10.91
C ILE A 8 4.77 14.41 9.62
N VAL A 9 4.22 13.21 9.75
CA VAL A 9 3.68 12.42 8.64
C VAL A 9 2.53 13.20 8.00
N GLU A 10 1.48 13.56 8.75
CA GLU A 10 0.30 14.23 8.16
C GLU A 10 0.67 15.57 7.52
N ARG A 11 1.51 16.35 8.19
CA ARG A 11 1.93 17.67 7.68
C ARG A 11 2.72 17.53 6.38
N THR A 12 3.54 16.49 6.26
CA THR A 12 4.33 16.26 5.04
C THR A 12 3.44 15.74 3.92
N TRP A 13 2.48 14.86 4.24
CA TRP A 13 1.46 14.39 3.33
C TRP A 13 0.64 15.54 2.73
N LYS A 14 0.06 16.40 3.59
CA LYS A 14 -0.69 17.59 3.17
C LYS A 14 0.14 18.50 2.24
N LYS A 15 1.40 18.75 2.59
CA LYS A 15 2.32 19.53 1.74
C LYS A 15 2.59 18.90 0.37
N MET A 16 2.61 17.56 0.31
CA MET A 16 2.80 16.82 -0.93
C MET A 16 1.56 16.87 -1.82
N ALA A 17 0.37 16.74 -1.23
CA ALA A 17 -0.90 16.92 -1.93
C ALA A 17 -1.06 18.34 -2.50
N ASP A 18 -0.60 19.36 -1.77
CA ASP A 18 -0.62 20.76 -2.19
C ASP A 18 0.53 21.14 -3.15
N LEU A 19 1.41 20.21 -3.52
CA LEU A 19 2.59 20.52 -4.30
C LEU A 19 2.20 20.82 -5.75
N PRO A 20 2.51 22.03 -6.30
CA PRO A 20 2.22 22.34 -7.69
C PRO A 20 2.95 21.38 -8.64
N PHE A 21 2.25 20.95 -9.70
CA PHE A 21 2.77 19.99 -10.67
C PHE A 21 4.12 20.41 -11.28
N GLU A 22 4.36 21.71 -11.47
CA GLU A 22 5.62 22.24 -12.01
C GLU A 22 6.82 22.01 -11.08
N LYS A 23 6.59 21.71 -9.80
CA LYS A 23 7.64 21.37 -8.83
C LYS A 23 7.95 19.88 -8.78
N MET A 24 7.07 19.02 -9.30
CA MET A 24 7.27 17.56 -9.31
C MET A 24 8.57 17.13 -10.00
N PRO A 25 8.97 17.68 -11.18
CA PRO A 25 10.25 17.32 -11.79
C PRO A 25 11.45 17.61 -10.91
N LYS A 26 11.42 18.70 -10.12
CA LYS A 26 12.53 19.03 -9.20
C LYS A 26 12.58 18.04 -8.04
N LEU A 27 11.43 17.64 -7.52
CA LEU A 27 11.31 16.65 -6.45
C LEU A 27 11.87 15.30 -6.89
N ILE A 28 11.44 14.81 -8.06
CA ILE A 28 11.88 13.53 -8.63
C ILE A 28 13.39 13.54 -8.88
N ASN A 29 13.92 14.63 -9.44
CA ASN A 29 15.36 14.79 -9.65
C ASN A 29 16.16 14.76 -8.34
N ALA A 30 15.61 15.31 -7.25
CA ALA A 30 16.24 15.24 -5.93
C ALA A 30 16.21 13.80 -5.39
N MET A 31 15.07 13.11 -5.51
CA MET A 31 14.92 11.71 -5.12
C MET A 31 15.91 10.82 -5.86
N GLN A 32 16.04 10.98 -7.17
CA GLN A 32 16.96 10.19 -7.99
C GLN A 32 18.43 10.41 -7.60
N LYS A 33 18.81 11.63 -7.20
CA LYS A 33 20.17 11.91 -6.75
C LYS A 33 20.46 11.31 -5.38
N GLU A 34 19.54 11.51 -4.44
CA GLU A 34 19.70 11.08 -3.05
C GLU A 34 19.52 9.56 -2.91
N GLN A 35 18.52 9.00 -3.58
CA GLN A 35 18.04 7.61 -3.45
C GLN A 35 17.87 6.92 -4.83
N PRO A 36 18.94 6.79 -5.64
CA PRO A 36 18.84 6.22 -6.99
C PRO A 36 18.34 4.77 -6.99
N VAL A 37 18.79 3.96 -6.03
CA VAL A 37 18.41 2.55 -5.91
C VAL A 37 16.92 2.42 -5.57
N LEU A 38 16.42 3.27 -4.67
CA LEU A 38 14.99 3.29 -4.34
C LEU A 38 14.14 3.70 -5.54
N VAL A 39 14.58 4.71 -6.31
CA VAL A 39 13.89 5.12 -7.54
C VAL A 39 13.86 3.98 -8.56
N ALA A 40 14.99 3.29 -8.75
CA ALA A 40 15.05 2.14 -9.65
C ALA A 40 14.11 1.02 -9.20
N PHE A 41 14.04 0.74 -7.90
CA PHE A 41 13.10 -0.22 -7.31
C PHE A 41 11.64 0.16 -7.58
N LEU A 42 11.24 1.39 -7.24
CA LEU A 42 9.85 1.86 -7.39
C LEU A 42 9.39 1.91 -8.86
N MET A 43 10.32 2.11 -9.80
CA MET A 43 10.04 2.10 -11.23
C MET A 43 10.14 0.71 -11.87
N GLY A 44 10.92 -0.20 -11.27
CA GLY A 44 11.28 -1.49 -11.86
C GLY A 44 10.40 -2.65 -11.40
N MET A 45 9.96 -2.63 -10.14
CA MET A 45 8.95 -3.56 -9.65
C MET A 45 7.63 -3.21 -10.30
N SER A 46 6.99 -4.18 -10.99
CA SER A 46 5.61 -4.17 -11.53
C SER A 46 5.35 -3.92 -13.03
N HIS A 47 6.32 -4.11 -13.92
CA HIS A 47 6.01 -3.99 -15.35
C HIS A 47 4.96 -4.98 -15.86
N ASP A 48 4.86 -6.16 -15.24
CA ASP A 48 3.92 -7.21 -15.62
C ASP A 48 2.66 -7.28 -14.72
N ASP A 49 2.74 -6.80 -13.47
CA ASP A 49 1.65 -6.95 -12.48
C ASP A 49 0.81 -5.69 -12.24
N LEU A 50 1.34 -4.49 -12.52
CA LEU A 50 0.62 -3.22 -12.34
C LEU A 50 0.40 -2.54 -13.68
N ASN A 51 -0.77 -1.95 -13.87
CA ASN A 51 -1.07 -1.09 -15.02
C ASN A 51 -0.38 0.28 -14.86
N ARG A 52 -0.61 1.17 -15.83
CA ARG A 52 0.04 2.49 -15.83
C ARG A 52 -0.35 3.35 -14.63
N ALA A 53 -1.63 3.40 -14.29
CA ALA A 53 -2.13 4.24 -13.21
C ALA A 53 -1.59 3.76 -11.85
N GLU A 54 -1.56 2.46 -11.61
CA GLU A 54 -0.96 1.90 -10.38
C GLU A 54 0.53 2.16 -10.29
N ARG A 55 1.28 2.05 -11.38
CA ARG A 55 2.71 2.39 -11.37
C ARG A 55 2.93 3.86 -11.04
N GLU A 56 2.11 4.74 -11.60
CA GLU A 56 2.14 6.17 -11.30
C GLU A 56 1.78 6.43 -9.82
N LEU A 57 0.76 5.73 -9.28
CA LEU A 57 0.37 5.78 -7.87
C LEU A 57 1.48 5.26 -6.94
N GLN A 58 2.03 4.07 -7.19
CA GLN A 58 3.14 3.49 -6.44
C GLN A 58 4.33 4.45 -6.40
N PHE A 59 4.69 5.03 -7.56
CA PHE A 59 5.80 5.96 -7.63
C PHE A 59 5.51 7.27 -6.86
N TYR A 60 4.29 7.80 -6.98
CA TYR A 60 3.85 8.98 -6.22
C TYR A 60 3.92 8.71 -4.71
N LEU A 61 3.28 7.65 -4.23
CA LEU A 61 3.29 7.27 -2.82
C LEU A 61 4.73 7.01 -2.33
N GLY A 62 5.57 6.38 -3.14
CA GLY A 62 6.98 6.18 -2.84
C GLY A 62 7.75 7.50 -2.68
N ALA A 63 7.44 8.51 -3.50
CA ALA A 63 8.01 9.85 -3.36
C ALA A 63 7.51 10.57 -2.10
N VAL A 64 6.23 10.39 -1.73
CA VAL A 64 5.65 10.93 -0.49
C VAL A 64 6.29 10.29 0.74
N VAL A 65 6.40 8.95 0.76
CA VAL A 65 7.11 8.18 1.79
C VAL A 65 8.54 8.70 1.92
N TRP A 66 9.28 8.84 0.82
CA TRP A 66 10.63 9.39 0.87
C TRP A 66 10.68 10.80 1.49
N GLN A 67 9.73 11.68 1.16
CA GLN A 67 9.65 13.02 1.75
C GLN A 67 9.36 13.00 3.25
N ILE A 68 8.45 12.13 3.70
CA ILE A 68 8.17 11.92 5.12
C ILE A 68 9.43 11.43 5.82
N MET A 69 10.05 10.38 5.28
CA MET A 69 11.25 9.76 5.86
C MET A 69 12.41 10.76 5.97
N ARG A 70 12.55 11.69 5.01
CA ARG A 70 13.53 12.78 5.08
C ARG A 70 13.37 13.76 6.25
N GLN A 71 12.19 13.83 6.85
CA GLN A 71 11.96 14.63 8.06
C GLN A 71 12.41 13.90 9.34
N GLY A 72 12.74 12.62 9.26
CA GLY A 72 13.21 11.82 10.39
C GLY A 72 14.58 12.23 10.91
N THR A 73 14.88 11.83 12.14
CA THR A 73 16.16 12.10 12.80
C THR A 73 16.83 10.79 13.22
N PRO A 74 18.07 10.51 12.75
CA PRO A 74 18.75 11.19 11.65
C PRO A 74 18.01 11.01 10.32
N PRO A 75 18.26 11.86 9.30
CA PRO A 75 17.67 11.67 7.97
C PRO A 75 18.13 10.34 7.33
N PRO A 76 17.35 9.80 6.38
CA PRO A 76 17.61 8.50 5.78
C PRO A 76 18.93 8.54 5.00
N LYS A 77 19.76 7.53 5.22
CA LYS A 77 20.98 7.33 4.44
C LYS A 77 20.60 6.91 3.01
N ARG A 78 21.55 7.05 2.08
CA ARG A 78 21.39 6.50 0.73
C ARG A 78 21.23 4.99 0.80
N VAL A 79 20.21 4.45 0.15
CA VAL A 79 19.99 3.01 0.01
C VAL A 79 21.04 2.42 -0.92
N HIS A 80 21.60 1.27 -0.52
CA HIS A 80 22.53 0.49 -1.33
C HIS A 80 21.84 -0.70 -1.99
N GLU A 81 22.27 -1.06 -3.21
CA GLU A 81 21.71 -2.14 -4.02
C GLU A 81 21.59 -3.45 -3.24
N LYS A 82 22.71 -3.96 -2.70
CA LYS A 82 22.73 -5.19 -1.90
C LYS A 82 21.67 -5.20 -0.80
N LYS A 83 21.46 -4.06 -0.14
CA LYS A 83 20.48 -3.97 0.94
C LYS A 83 19.05 -3.96 0.42
N MET A 84 18.82 -3.30 -0.72
CA MET A 84 17.54 -3.36 -1.40
C MET A 84 17.23 -4.80 -1.83
N ASP A 85 18.18 -5.51 -2.43
CA ASP A 85 18.00 -6.92 -2.85
C ASP A 85 17.60 -7.82 -1.68
N GLU A 86 18.28 -7.68 -0.52
CA GLU A 86 17.93 -8.42 0.71
C GLU A 86 16.51 -8.13 1.22
N LEU A 87 16.03 -6.89 1.03
CA LEU A 87 14.69 -6.48 1.45
C LEU A 87 13.63 -6.96 0.46
N ILE A 88 13.93 -6.95 -0.84
CA ILE A 88 13.07 -7.51 -1.89
C ILE A 88 12.86 -9.00 -1.63
N GLU A 89 13.94 -9.78 -1.51
CA GLU A 89 13.85 -11.24 -1.29
C GLU A 89 13.04 -11.58 -0.02
N ARG A 90 13.19 -10.77 1.03
CA ARG A 90 12.39 -10.92 2.25
C ARG A 90 10.92 -10.59 2.03
N THR A 91 10.64 -9.55 1.26
CA THR A 91 9.27 -9.11 0.97
C THR A 91 8.57 -10.14 0.08
N GLU A 92 9.26 -10.70 -0.92
CA GLU A 92 8.76 -11.79 -1.76
C GLU A 92 8.38 -13.01 -0.93
N LYS A 93 9.28 -13.47 -0.03
CA LYS A 93 8.99 -14.59 0.89
C LYS A 93 7.80 -14.30 1.80
N MET A 94 7.66 -13.05 2.25
CA MET A 94 6.52 -12.64 3.06
C MET A 94 5.23 -12.62 2.24
N ALA A 95 5.27 -12.18 0.99
CA ALA A 95 4.13 -12.23 0.08
C ALA A 95 3.68 -13.68 -0.17
N GLU A 96 4.63 -14.58 -0.47
CA GLU A 96 4.37 -16.01 -0.64
C GLU A 96 3.74 -16.64 0.61
N PHE A 97 4.25 -16.30 1.78
CA PHE A 97 3.70 -16.77 3.06
C PHE A 97 2.27 -16.28 3.26
N LEU A 98 2.02 -14.98 3.11
CA LEU A 98 0.71 -14.36 3.29
C LEU A 98 -0.34 -14.91 2.31
N MET A 99 0.04 -15.21 1.07
CA MET A 99 -0.85 -15.87 0.09
C MET A 99 -1.27 -17.28 0.50
N GLY A 100 -0.52 -17.95 1.39
CA GLY A 100 -0.81 -19.29 1.88
C GLY A 100 -1.56 -19.36 3.22
N GLU A 101 -1.80 -18.25 3.90
CA GLU A 101 -2.41 -18.19 5.24
C GLU A 101 -3.95 -18.24 5.24
N SER A 102 -4.58 -18.49 6.41
CA SER A 102 -6.04 -18.38 6.65
C SER A 102 -6.48 -16.92 6.95
N ASP A 103 -7.79 -16.59 6.89
CA ASP A 103 -8.33 -15.19 6.94
C ASP A 103 -7.81 -14.45 8.13
N VAL A 104 -8.07 -15.12 9.24
CA VAL A 104 -7.69 -14.70 10.56
C VAL A 104 -6.18 -14.58 10.65
N ASP A 105 -5.43 -15.51 10.07
CA ASP A 105 -3.96 -15.50 10.14
C ASP A 105 -3.35 -14.36 9.31
N PHE A 106 -3.85 -14.09 8.10
CA PHE A 106 -3.36 -12.97 7.28
C PHE A 106 -3.62 -11.61 7.95
N VAL A 107 -4.82 -11.42 8.50
CA VAL A 107 -5.16 -10.18 9.22
C VAL A 107 -4.26 -10.04 10.44
N ASN A 108 -4.12 -11.09 11.24
CA ASN A 108 -3.23 -11.10 12.41
C ASN A 108 -1.76 -10.85 12.04
N SER A 109 -1.27 -11.45 10.95
CA SER A 109 0.07 -11.24 10.41
C SER A 109 0.26 -9.79 9.97
N SER A 110 -0.73 -9.21 9.29
CA SER A 110 -0.70 -7.81 8.84
C SER A 110 -0.69 -6.83 10.01
N ILE A 111 -1.52 -7.07 11.03
CA ILE A 111 -1.52 -6.30 12.29
C ILE A 111 -0.15 -6.41 12.97
N THR A 112 0.39 -7.63 13.06
CA THR A 112 1.69 -7.87 13.68
C THR A 112 2.81 -7.13 12.93
N ILE A 113 2.78 -7.12 11.60
CA ILE A 113 3.70 -6.35 10.77
C ILE A 113 3.58 -4.86 11.10
N PHE A 114 2.35 -4.36 11.21
CA PHE A 114 2.07 -2.96 11.48
C PHE A 114 2.54 -2.50 12.87
N GLU A 115 2.11 -3.20 13.92
CA GLU A 115 2.38 -2.84 15.32
C GLU A 115 3.87 -2.87 15.65
N ASN A 116 4.61 -3.80 15.04
CA ASN A 116 6.04 -3.97 15.28
C ASN A 116 6.91 -3.12 14.35
N HIS A 117 6.33 -2.38 13.40
CA HIS A 117 7.11 -1.53 12.50
C HIS A 117 7.54 -0.23 13.18
N ASN A 118 8.85 0.06 13.18
CA ASN A 118 9.40 1.26 13.80
C ASN A 118 8.81 2.58 13.25
N GLN A 119 8.40 2.57 11.98
CA GLN A 119 7.72 3.68 11.29
C GLN A 119 6.22 3.42 11.07
N ARG A 120 5.53 2.83 12.05
CA ARG A 120 4.09 2.48 11.98
C ARG A 120 3.19 3.62 11.48
N HIS A 121 3.46 4.87 11.88
CA HIS A 121 2.66 6.01 11.43
C HIS A 121 2.80 6.24 9.91
N VAL A 122 3.99 6.06 9.35
CA VAL A 122 4.19 6.16 7.89
C VAL A 122 3.47 5.02 7.17
N LEU A 123 3.54 3.81 7.73
CA LEU A 123 2.88 2.64 7.17
C LEU A 123 1.35 2.78 7.20
N ARG A 124 0.80 3.37 8.27
CA ARG A 124 -0.64 3.65 8.43
C ARG A 124 -1.16 4.49 7.27
N TYR A 125 -0.47 5.59 6.99
CA TYR A 125 -0.81 6.49 5.89
C TYR A 125 -0.76 5.81 4.53
N VAL A 126 0.17 4.88 4.32
CA VAL A 126 0.21 4.11 3.07
C VAL A 126 -1.02 3.21 2.93
N VAL A 127 -1.45 2.58 4.01
CA VAL A 127 -2.67 1.74 3.99
C VAL A 127 -3.90 2.61 3.74
N GLU A 128 -4.07 3.68 4.50
CA GLU A 128 -5.19 4.61 4.31
C GLU A 128 -5.23 5.09 2.84
N ALA A 129 -4.13 5.60 2.30
CA ALA A 129 -4.09 6.08 0.92
C ALA A 129 -4.35 5.02 -0.17
N LEU A 130 -4.20 3.72 0.13
CA LEU A 130 -4.48 2.64 -0.81
C LEU A 130 -5.90 2.08 -0.68
N PHE A 131 -6.47 2.08 0.52
CA PHE A 131 -7.69 1.34 0.84
C PHE A 131 -8.87 2.24 1.26
N GLU A 132 -8.70 3.56 1.34
CA GLU A 132 -9.75 4.51 1.75
C GLU A 132 -10.88 4.67 0.70
N ASP A 133 -10.65 4.30 -0.56
CA ASP A 133 -11.66 4.36 -1.65
C ASP A 133 -12.69 3.20 -1.66
N GLU A 134 -12.76 2.35 -0.63
CA GLU A 134 -13.72 1.22 -0.57
C GLU A 134 -15.07 1.59 0.09
N GLU A 135 -15.26 2.87 0.46
CA GLU A 135 -16.50 3.43 1.04
C GLU A 135 -17.26 4.38 0.08
N GLU A 136 -17.27 4.10 -1.23
CA GLU A 136 -18.30 4.64 -2.11
C GLU A 136 -18.94 3.46 -2.83
N PHE A 137 -20.09 2.98 -2.35
CA PHE A 137 -21.26 2.46 -3.09
C PHE A 137 -22.14 1.65 -2.13
N GLU A 138 -23.07 2.33 -1.45
CA GLU A 138 -24.44 1.84 -1.26
C GLU A 138 -25.35 3.06 -0.98
N ASP A 139 -26.04 3.47 -2.06
CA ASP A 139 -27.25 4.28 -2.17
C ASP A 139 -27.30 5.71 -1.58
N GLU A 140 -27.34 6.68 -2.52
CA GLU A 140 -28.10 7.93 -2.34
C GLU A 140 -29.59 7.57 -2.09
N GLU A 141 -29.96 7.28 -0.84
CA GLU A 141 -31.31 7.58 -0.34
C GLU A 141 -31.21 8.43 0.92
N GLU A 142 -32.08 9.44 0.94
CA GLU A 142 -32.08 10.61 1.80
C GLU A 142 -32.16 10.33 3.32
N GLU A 143 -31.53 11.24 4.08
CA GLU A 143 -31.81 11.61 5.49
C GLU A 143 -31.60 10.54 6.59
N ASP A 144 -30.51 10.68 7.36
CA ASP A 144 -30.59 11.14 8.76
C ASP A 144 -29.18 11.42 9.33
N ASP A 145 -29.05 12.48 10.13
CA ASP A 145 -27.83 12.87 10.83
C ASP A 145 -27.45 11.81 11.90
N GLU A 146 -26.87 10.68 11.48
CA GLU A 146 -26.08 9.82 12.37
C GLU A 146 -24.59 10.06 12.09
N VAL A 147 -23.86 10.40 13.15
CA VAL A 147 -22.40 10.50 13.10
C VAL A 147 -21.86 9.09 12.84
N GLU A 148 -21.59 8.79 11.58
CA GLU A 148 -20.93 7.55 11.18
C GLU A 148 -19.57 7.49 11.86
N GLU A 149 -19.44 6.62 12.86
CA GLU A 149 -18.14 6.29 13.43
C GLU A 149 -17.32 5.65 12.31
N GLN A 150 -16.29 6.37 11.83
CA GLN A 150 -15.34 5.82 10.86
C GLN A 150 -14.88 4.43 11.36
N PRO A 151 -15.01 3.37 10.55
CA PRO A 151 -14.63 2.04 11.00
C PRO A 151 -13.16 2.04 11.42
N ASP A 152 -12.91 1.47 12.60
CA ASP A 152 -11.56 1.31 13.13
C ASP A 152 -10.68 0.57 12.09
N PHE A 153 -9.39 0.89 12.06
CA PHE A 153 -8.39 0.30 11.15
C PHE A 153 -8.48 -1.23 11.05
N MET A 154 -8.83 -1.85 12.17
CA MET A 154 -9.02 -3.29 12.33
C MET A 154 -10.23 -3.83 11.58
N ASP A 155 -11.32 -3.04 11.55
CA ASP A 155 -12.54 -3.39 10.84
C ASP A 155 -12.30 -3.32 9.33
N LYS A 156 -11.53 -2.32 8.85
CA LYS A 156 -11.14 -2.20 7.43
C LYS A 156 -10.27 -3.37 6.97
N LEU A 157 -9.24 -3.75 7.73
CA LEU A 157 -8.41 -4.92 7.39
C LEU A 157 -9.21 -6.23 7.42
N TYR A 158 -10.17 -6.35 8.32
CA TYR A 158 -11.04 -7.51 8.42
C TYR A 158 -12.02 -7.61 7.25
N GLN A 159 -12.57 -6.48 6.80
CA GLN A 159 -13.42 -6.38 5.61
C GLN A 159 -12.67 -6.83 4.35
N ILE A 160 -11.46 -6.31 4.13
CA ILE A 160 -10.60 -6.67 2.98
C ILE A 160 -10.29 -8.18 2.96
N SER A 161 -9.86 -8.75 4.09
CA SER A 161 -9.60 -10.20 4.14
C SER A 161 -10.86 -11.02 3.88
N ARG A 162 -11.99 -10.65 4.48
CA ARG A 162 -13.25 -11.38 4.32
C ARG A 162 -13.74 -11.38 2.87
N TYR A 163 -13.56 -10.26 2.17
CA TYR A 163 -13.90 -10.11 0.75
C TYR A 163 -13.05 -11.04 -0.13
N GLU A 164 -11.72 -10.97 0.00
CA GLU A 164 -10.75 -11.78 -0.76
C GLU A 164 -11.04 -13.30 -0.68
N ARG A 165 -11.68 -13.75 0.39
CA ARG A 165 -11.81 -15.18 0.69
C ARG A 165 -13.19 -15.76 0.57
N ALA A 166 -14.23 -14.94 0.75
CA ALA A 166 -15.52 -15.27 0.16
C ALA A 166 -15.33 -15.55 -1.34
N LYS A 167 -14.43 -14.80 -1.98
CA LYS A 167 -14.10 -14.92 -3.38
C LYS A 167 -13.30 -16.15 -3.77
N ALA A 168 -12.15 -16.40 -3.13
CA ALA A 168 -11.39 -17.65 -3.37
C ALA A 168 -12.23 -18.92 -3.12
N ARG A 169 -13.19 -18.88 -2.18
CA ARG A 169 -14.15 -19.97 -1.95
C ARG A 169 -15.20 -20.08 -3.05
N ALA A 170 -15.66 -18.96 -3.61
CA ALA A 170 -16.59 -18.95 -4.74
C ALA A 170 -15.93 -19.49 -6.02
N GLU A 171 -14.66 -19.18 -6.28
CA GLU A 171 -13.92 -19.73 -7.42
C GLU A 171 -13.67 -21.25 -7.33
N ILE A 172 -13.33 -21.74 -6.13
CA ILE A 172 -13.20 -23.18 -5.89
C ILE A 172 -14.55 -23.90 -6.06
N ALA A 173 -15.65 -23.24 -5.69
CA ALA A 173 -17.00 -23.78 -5.88
C ALA A 173 -17.48 -23.68 -7.35
N ALA A 174 -17.13 -22.62 -8.07
CA ALA A 174 -17.48 -22.39 -9.47
C ALA A 174 -16.66 -23.26 -10.44
N GLY A 175 -15.48 -23.71 -10.05
CA GLY A 175 -14.67 -24.68 -10.79
C GLY A 175 -15.34 -26.05 -11.02
N GLU A 176 -16.47 -26.34 -10.36
CA GLU A 176 -17.25 -27.57 -10.55
C GLU A 176 -18.50 -27.41 -11.44
N GLU A 177 -18.97 -26.20 -11.80
CA GLU A 177 -20.18 -26.03 -12.63
C GLU A 177 -20.10 -24.86 -13.65
N LYS A 178 -19.75 -25.20 -14.90
CA LYS A 178 -20.16 -24.61 -16.19
C LYS A 178 -19.76 -23.16 -16.56
N GLU A 179 -19.16 -22.97 -17.74
CA GLU A 179 -19.80 -22.75 -19.06
C GLU A 179 -20.64 -21.46 -19.11
N ASP A 180 -20.03 -20.44 -19.75
CA ASP A 180 -20.60 -19.27 -20.40
C ASP A 180 -21.77 -18.55 -19.70
N ASP A 181 -21.47 -17.56 -18.87
CA ASP A 181 -22.28 -16.34 -18.81
C ASP A 181 -21.37 -15.11 -18.69
N GLU A 182 -21.24 -14.41 -19.82
CA GLU A 182 -20.59 -13.11 -19.95
C GLU A 182 -21.42 -12.05 -19.22
N ASN A 183 -20.99 -11.65 -18.02
CA ASN A 183 -21.08 -10.29 -17.46
C ASN A 183 -20.31 -10.31 -16.12
N ASP A 184 -18.99 -10.22 -16.23
CA ASP A 184 -18.01 -10.34 -15.14
C ASP A 184 -17.58 -8.94 -14.67
N ASP A 185 -18.50 -8.18 -14.07
CA ASP A 185 -18.15 -6.96 -13.32
C ASP A 185 -17.52 -7.31 -11.95
N GLY A 186 -17.53 -8.59 -11.55
CA GLY A 186 -16.98 -9.08 -10.28
C GLY A 186 -15.45 -9.25 -10.25
N ASN A 187 -14.76 -9.12 -11.38
CA ASN A 187 -13.32 -9.38 -11.50
C ASN A 187 -12.47 -8.12 -11.28
N GLU A 188 -12.99 -6.94 -11.61
CA GLU A 188 -12.24 -5.68 -11.50
C GLU A 188 -11.84 -5.37 -10.04
N ASP A 189 -12.72 -5.66 -9.08
CA ASP A 189 -12.45 -5.45 -7.65
C ASP A 189 -11.39 -6.39 -7.07
N GLU A 190 -11.28 -7.64 -7.55
CA GLU A 190 -10.15 -8.52 -7.15
C GLU A 190 -8.84 -7.95 -7.60
N VAL A 191 -8.80 -7.61 -8.89
CA VAL A 191 -7.58 -7.21 -9.54
C VAL A 191 -7.12 -5.93 -8.84
N ARG A 192 -8.06 -5.02 -8.53
CA ARG A 192 -7.81 -3.81 -7.74
C ARG A 192 -7.27 -4.09 -6.35
N SER A 193 -7.87 -4.98 -5.57
CA SER A 193 -7.44 -5.29 -4.20
C SER A 193 -6.07 -6.00 -4.16
N ARG A 194 -5.86 -6.98 -5.04
CA ARG A 194 -4.55 -7.66 -5.19
C ARG A 194 -3.44 -6.69 -5.57
N MET A 195 -3.71 -5.73 -6.45
CA MET A 195 -2.74 -4.70 -6.85
C MET A 195 -2.43 -3.74 -5.69
N LYS A 196 -3.43 -3.33 -4.90
CA LYS A 196 -3.19 -2.54 -3.67
C LYS A 196 -2.27 -3.30 -2.70
N GLY A 197 -2.44 -4.61 -2.57
CA GLY A 197 -1.54 -5.48 -1.78
C GLY A 197 -0.09 -5.44 -2.27
N ILE A 198 0.14 -5.53 -3.59
CA ILE A 198 1.48 -5.43 -4.19
C ILE A 198 2.10 -4.05 -3.92
N ILE A 199 1.34 -2.97 -4.13
CA ILE A 199 1.82 -1.61 -3.89
C ILE A 199 2.16 -1.42 -2.40
N PHE A 200 1.31 -1.91 -1.50
CA PHE A 200 1.55 -1.86 -0.06
C PHE A 200 2.86 -2.54 0.32
N LEU A 201 3.08 -3.77 -0.17
CA LEU A 201 4.31 -4.52 0.09
C LEU A 201 5.54 -3.77 -0.41
N ASN A 202 5.49 -3.24 -1.64
CA ASN A 202 6.58 -2.46 -2.21
C ASN A 202 6.89 -1.18 -1.40
N LEU A 203 5.85 -0.47 -0.95
CA LEU A 203 6.02 0.73 -0.13
C LEU A 203 6.53 0.40 1.26
N LYS A 204 6.12 -0.72 1.86
CA LYS A 204 6.73 -1.23 3.09
C LYS A 204 8.23 -1.49 2.90
N THR A 205 8.63 -2.18 1.83
CA THR A 205 10.04 -2.42 1.50
C THR A 205 10.81 -1.10 1.36
N ALA A 206 10.21 -0.09 0.72
CA ALA A 206 10.79 1.24 0.60
C ALA A 206 10.99 1.93 1.97
N ILE A 207 10.02 1.83 2.87
CA ILE A 207 10.13 2.38 4.24
C ILE A 207 11.27 1.67 4.98
N GLU A 208 11.33 0.33 4.95
CA GLU A 208 12.42 -0.44 5.58
C GLU A 208 13.80 -0.09 5.02
N ALA A 209 13.87 0.15 3.71
CA ALA A 209 15.10 0.59 3.06
C ALA A 209 15.55 1.97 3.57
N LEU A 210 14.62 2.88 3.84
CA LEU A 210 14.92 4.23 4.31
C LEU A 210 15.21 4.30 5.82
N ASP A 211 14.76 3.34 6.62
CA ASP A 211 14.88 3.37 8.10
C ASP A 211 16.25 2.88 8.67
N GLN A 212 17.24 2.66 7.81
CA GLN A 212 18.58 2.11 8.16
C GLN A 212 19.51 3.02 9.00
#